data_AF-H0AF06-F1
#
_entry.id   AF-H0AF06-F1
#
_cell.length_a   1.000
_cell.length_b   1.000
_cell.length_c   1.000
_cell.angle_alpha   90.00
_cell.angle_beta   90.00
_cell.angle_gamma   90.00
#
_symmetry.space_group_name_H-M   'P 1'
#
loop_
_entity.id
_entity.type
_entity.pdbx_description
1 polymer ?
#
loop_
_entity_poly.entity_id
_entity_poly.type
_entity_poly.pdbx_seq_one_letter_code
_entity_poly.pdbx_strand_id
1 'polypeptide(L)'
;MVTNEENTVKSIKRHMGEDYTVTLEGEEYTPQEISSMILQKLKQDAEDKIGEEVTKAVITVPAHFDDTQRQATKDAGEIAGL
;
A
#
# COMPACT_ATOMS: atom_id res chain seq x y z
N MET A 1 -13.04 -18.38 -14.92
CA MET A 1 -11.94 -18.96 -14.14
C MET A 1 -10.88 -17.88 -14.00
N VAL A 2 -10.54 -17.49 -12.77
CA VAL A 2 -9.48 -16.50 -12.53
C VAL A 2 -8.14 -17.24 -12.66
N THR A 3 -7.19 -16.67 -13.39
CA THR A 3 -5.97 -17.39 -13.81
C THR A 3 -4.81 -17.31 -12.82
N ASN A 4 -4.87 -16.39 -11.84
CA ASN A 4 -3.78 -16.15 -10.88
C ASN A 4 -4.32 -15.77 -9.49
N GLU A 5 -5.24 -16.57 -8.95
CA GLU A 5 -5.86 -16.26 -7.65
C GLU A 5 -4.86 -16.29 -6.49
N GLU A 6 -3.90 -17.23 -6.52
CA GLU A 6 -2.92 -17.44 -5.44
C GLU A 6 -1.95 -16.26 -5.29
N ASN A 7 -1.57 -15.59 -6.38
CA ASN A 7 -0.70 -14.40 -6.33
C ASN A 7 -1.48 -13.09 -6.50
N THR A 8 -2.79 -13.08 -6.21
CA THR A 8 -3.59 -11.86 -6.22
C THR A 8 -4.01 -11.48 -4.81
N VAL A 9 -3.43 -10.41 -4.28
CA VAL A 9 -3.84 -9.85 -2.98
C VAL A 9 -5.04 -8.93 -3.14
N LYS A 10 -6.05 -9.10 -2.28
CA LYS A 10 -7.25 -8.25 -2.22
C LYS A 10 -7.47 -7.79 -0.78
N SER A 11 -8.05 -6.60 -0.64
CA SER A 11 -8.48 -6.06 0.67
C SER A 11 -7.36 -5.94 1.72
N ILE A 12 -6.10 -5.76 1.30
CA ILE A 12 -4.94 -5.69 2.22
C ILE A 12 -5.09 -4.63 3.31
N LYS A 13 -5.84 -3.55 3.03
CA LYS A 13 -6.14 -2.47 3.99
C LYS A 13 -6.79 -2.98 5.29
N ARG A 14 -7.45 -4.15 5.27
CA ARG A 14 -8.03 -4.78 6.47
C ARG A 14 -6.99 -5.25 7.48
N HIS A 15 -5.75 -5.47 7.04
CA HIS A 15 -4.65 -6.00 7.85
C HIS A 15 -3.61 -4.93 8.22
N MET A 16 -3.88 -3.65 7.93
CA MET A 16 -2.95 -2.58 8.27
C MET A 16 -2.74 -2.51 9.78
N GLY A 17 -1.48 -2.51 10.22
CA GLY A 17 -1.11 -2.46 11.64
C GLY A 17 -1.23 -3.80 12.38
N GLU A 18 -1.55 -4.89 11.69
CA GLU A 18 -1.56 -6.27 12.22
C GLU A 18 -0.24 -6.98 11.91
N ASP A 19 0.11 -7.99 12.71
CA ASP A 19 1.19 -8.94 12.41
C ASP A 19 0.69 -9.96 11.37
N TYR A 20 0.64 -9.51 10.12
CA TYR A 20 0.11 -10.25 8.97
C TYR A 20 1.12 -10.20 7.83
N THR A 21 1.29 -11.33 7.14
CA THR A 21 2.10 -11.41 5.92
C THR A 21 1.32 -12.11 4.81
N VAL A 22 1.61 -11.72 3.57
CA VAL A 22 1.16 -12.42 2.37
C VAL A 22 2.37 -12.92 1.60
N THR A 23 2.34 -14.20 1.24
CA THR A 23 3.37 -14.79 0.39
C THR A 23 2.97 -14.64 -1.07
N LEU A 24 3.81 -13.96 -1.85
CA LEU A 24 3.68 -13.84 -3.30
C LEU A 24 4.92 -14.42 -3.95
N GLU A 25 4.76 -15.43 -4.80
CA GLU A 25 5.87 -16.06 -5.53
C GLU A 25 7.04 -16.53 -4.64
N GLY A 26 6.76 -16.87 -3.37
CA GLY A 26 7.76 -17.35 -2.40
C GLY A 26 8.39 -16.26 -1.52
N GLU A 27 8.06 -14.99 -1.75
CA GLU A 27 8.51 -13.85 -0.94
C GLU A 27 7.38 -13.39 -0.01
N GLU A 28 7.71 -13.06 1.24
CA GLU A 28 6.74 -12.52 2.21
C GLU A 28 6.67 -10.99 2.13
N TYR A 29 5.46 -10.47 2.11
CA TYR A 29 5.18 -9.04 2.13
C TYR A 29 4.25 -8.67 3.26
N THR A 30 4.53 -7.56 3.89
CA THR A 30 3.68 -6.92 4.88
C THR A 30 2.54 -6.13 4.22
N PRO A 31 1.45 -5.84 4.94
CA PRO A 31 0.39 -4.95 4.48
C PRO A 31 0.88 -3.59 4.00
N GLN A 32 1.92 -3.06 4.65
CA GLN A 32 2.55 -1.79 4.34
C GLN A 32 3.26 -1.85 2.99
N GLU A 33 4.00 -2.91 2.70
CA GLU A 33 4.70 -3.11 1.42
C GLU A 33 3.72 -3.32 0.27
N ILE A 34 2.68 -4.13 0.45
CA ILE A 34 1.66 -4.27 -0.60
C ILE A 34 0.93 -2.95 -0.84
N SER A 35 0.62 -2.21 0.24
CA SER A 35 -0.03 -0.89 0.13
C SER A 35 0.89 0.12 -0.55
N SER A 36 2.21 0.05 -0.33
CA SER A 36 3.17 0.95 -0.98
C SER A 36 3.23 0.72 -2.49
N MET A 37 3.11 -0.52 -2.98
CA MET A 37 3.00 -0.81 -4.43
C MET A 37 1.79 -0.12 -5.07
N ILE A 38 0.65 -0.08 -4.37
CA ILE A 38 -0.55 0.64 -4.82
C ILE A 38 -0.28 2.15 -4.86
N LEU A 39 0.36 2.69 -3.83
CA LEU A 39 0.68 4.11 -3.73
C LEU A 39 1.72 4.54 -4.79
N GLN A 40 2.72 3.72 -5.08
CA GLN A 40 3.70 3.96 -6.14
C GLN A 40 3.03 4.04 -7.51
N LYS A 41 2.05 3.17 -7.80
CA LYS A 41 1.27 3.25 -9.04
C LYS A 41 0.48 4.55 -9.14
N LEU A 42 -0.17 4.97 -8.05
CA LEU A 42 -0.90 6.24 -8.00
C LEU A 42 0.02 7.46 -8.13
N LYS A 43 1.21 7.40 -7.52
CA LYS A 43 2.27 8.40 -7.67
C LYS A 43 2.68 8.52 -9.13
N GLN A 44 3.04 7.41 -9.78
CA GLN A 44 3.43 7.37 -11.18
C GLN A 44 2.33 7.94 -12.09
N ASP A 45 1.07 7.56 -11.86
CA ASP A 45 -0.06 8.09 -12.64
C ASP A 45 -0.24 9.61 -12.47
N ALA A 46 0.01 10.12 -11.27
CA ALA A 46 -0.03 11.55 -11.01
C ALA A 46 1.14 12.28 -11.68
N GLU A 47 2.36 11.74 -11.57
CA GLU A 47 3.58 12.27 -12.21
C GLU A 47 3.44 12.32 -13.73
N ASP A 48 2.96 11.24 -14.35
CA ASP A 48 2.71 11.18 -15.79
C ASP A 48 1.67 12.22 -16.24
N LYS A 49 0.72 12.55 -15.36
CA LYS A 49 -0.34 13.52 -15.66
C LYS A 49 0.13 14.97 -15.54
N ILE A 50 1.00 15.28 -14.59
CA ILE A 50 1.44 16.66 -14.30
C ILE A 50 2.80 16.99 -14.94
N GLY A 51 3.62 15.98 -15.26
CA GLY A 51 4.95 16.12 -15.85
C GLY A 51 6.06 16.49 -14.87
N GLU A 52 5.82 16.34 -13.57
CA GLU A 52 6.74 16.70 -12.47
C GLU A 52 6.72 15.61 -11.38
N GLU A 53 7.78 15.52 -10.58
CA GLU A 53 7.92 14.54 -9.50
C GLU A 53 6.97 14.86 -8.32
N VAL A 54 6.27 13.83 -7.81
CA VAL A 54 5.38 13.94 -6.65
C VAL A 54 6.07 13.36 -5.43
N THR A 55 6.42 14.23 -4.48
CA THR A 55 7.17 13.85 -3.27
C THR A 55 6.37 13.97 -1.98
N LYS A 56 5.10 14.40 -2.05
CA LYS A 56 4.24 14.61 -0.88
C LYS A 56 2.81 14.21 -1.20
N ALA A 57 2.17 13.51 -0.26
CA ALA A 57 0.77 13.16 -0.35
C ALA A 57 0.00 13.33 0.95
N VAL A 58 -1.32 13.51 0.83
CA VAL A 58 -2.26 13.35 1.95
C VAL A 58 -2.98 12.02 1.76
N ILE A 59 -2.74 11.07 2.67
CA ILE A 59 -3.32 9.73 2.60
C ILE A 59 -4.49 9.61 3.59
N THR A 60 -5.65 9.15 3.10
CA THR A 60 -6.86 9.04 3.92
C THR A 60 -6.94 7.70 4.67
N VAL A 61 -7.42 7.76 5.91
CA VAL A 61 -7.64 6.59 6.78
C VAL A 61 -9.05 6.63 7.38
N PRO A 62 -9.64 5.47 7.69
CA PRO A 62 -10.92 5.43 8.40
C PRO A 62 -10.86 6.13 9.76
N ALA A 63 -11.97 6.73 10.19
CA ALA A 63 -12.03 7.44 11.46
C ALA A 63 -11.75 6.53 12.68
N HIS A 64 -12.07 5.24 12.58
CA HIS A 64 -11.92 4.25 13.65
C HIS A 64 -10.54 3.57 13.68
N PHE A 65 -9.61 3.93 12.79
CA PHE A 65 -8.24 3.40 12.86
C PHE A 65 -7.56 3.86 14.15
N ASP A 66 -6.90 2.93 14.84
CA ASP A 66 -6.02 3.23 15.96
C ASP A 66 -4.66 3.80 15.49
N ASP A 67 -3.80 4.15 16.44
CA ASP A 67 -2.50 4.74 16.15
C ASP A 67 -1.56 3.81 15.39
N THR A 68 -1.60 2.50 15.64
CA THR A 68 -0.77 1.50 14.95
C THR A 68 -1.20 1.38 13.48
N GLN A 69 -2.50 1.31 13.21
CA GLN A 69 -3.01 1.23 11.84
C GLN A 69 -2.75 2.52 11.05
N ARG A 70 -2.82 3.68 11.73
CA ARG A 70 -2.44 4.98 11.16
C ARG A 70 -0.95 5.03 10.84
N GLN A 71 -0.10 4.57 11.75
CA GLN A 71 1.34 4.54 11.54
C GLN A 71 1.71 3.63 10.38
N ALA A 72 1.16 2.41 10.34
CA ALA A 72 1.34 1.49 9.22
C ALA A 72 0.95 2.12 7.87
N THR A 73 -0.10 2.94 7.84
CA THR A 73 -0.51 3.64 6.61
C THR A 73 0.49 4.75 6.22
N LYS A 74 1.11 5.42 7.20
CA LYS A 74 2.18 6.39 6.93
C LYS A 74 3.43 5.70 6.42
N ASP A 75 3.83 4.59 7.05
CA ASP A 75 4.99 3.81 6.65
C ASP A 75 4.85 3.32 5.20
N ALA A 76 3.65 2.88 4.80
CA ALA A 76 3.36 2.54 3.40
C ALA A 76 3.58 3.73 2.44
N GLY A 77 3.26 4.95 2.87
CA GLY A 77 3.54 6.18 2.13
C GLY A 77 5.04 6.47 2.02
N GLU A 78 5.79 6.32 3.10
CA GLU A 78 7.24 6.51 3.12
C GLU A 78 7.95 5.49 2.21
N ILE A 79 7.55 4.21 2.26
CA ILE A 79 8.07 3.15 1.37
C ILE A 79 7.74 3.47 -0.10
N ALA A 80 6.61 4.13 -0.36
CA ALA A 80 6.22 4.56 -1.71
C ALA A 80 6.97 5.82 -2.21
N GLY A 81 7.78 6.45 -1.36
CA GLY A 81 8.50 7.69 -1.68
C GLY A 81 7.60 8.92 -1.76
N LEU A 82 6.62 9.00 -0.86
CA LEU A 82 5.65 10.11 -0.69
C LEU A 82 5.79 10.82 0.66
#